data_AF-A0A093ZDV3-F1
#
_entry.id   AF-A0A093ZDV3-F1
#
_cell.length_a   1.000
_cell.length_b   1.000
_cell.length_c   1.000
_cell.angle_alpha   90.00
_cell.angle_beta   90.00
_cell.angle_gamma   90.00
#
_symmetry.space_group_name_H-M   'P 1'
#
loop_
_entity.id
_entity.type
_entity.pdbx_description
1 polymer ?
#
loop_
_entity_poly.entity_id
_entity_poly.type
_entity_poly.pdbx_seq_one_letter_code
_entity_poly.pdbx_strand_id
1 'polypeptide(L)'
;MILDAAWAPGPEYKFATAGRDKQVKLWAKGEEGSVEGGYAHVTSIKEDGPVTAIDFADTLLQDNRAWLAVGTETGKLVIYLISLTDLAVVKKVVVDKRYSAPSSNMRPELIGSSLCPAKAVTQLSWKPVSETTDVKEEEFELAVASEDCSMRVLSLGRLLSPSP
;
A
#
# COMPACT_ATOMS: atom_id res chain seq x y z
N MET A 1 14.44 12.73 5.76
CA MET A 1 13.31 13.49 5.18
C MET A 1 12.13 12.56 5.08
N ILE A 2 11.02 12.93 5.71
CA ILE A 2 9.73 12.26 5.56
C ILE A 2 9.08 12.82 4.29
N LEU A 3 8.56 11.93 3.45
CA LEU A 3 8.00 12.27 2.15
C LEU A 3 6.48 12.15 2.13
N ASP A 4 5.93 11.25 2.94
CA ASP A 4 4.50 11.02 3.04
C ASP A 4 4.15 10.36 4.38
N ALA A 5 2.88 10.42 4.79
CA ALA A 5 2.36 9.80 6.00
C ALA A 5 0.89 9.39 5.84
N ALA A 6 0.53 8.22 6.36
CA ALA A 6 -0.83 7.70 6.28
C ALA A 6 -1.27 7.07 7.61
N TRP A 7 -2.49 7.37 8.04
CA TRP A 7 -3.12 6.78 9.22
C TRP A 7 -3.63 5.38 8.92
N ALA A 8 -3.40 4.44 9.83
CA ALA A 8 -4.01 3.12 9.75
C ALA A 8 -5.51 3.20 10.12
N PRO A 9 -6.36 2.32 9.57
CA PRO A 9 -7.76 2.25 9.97
C PRO A 9 -7.90 1.72 11.39
N GLY A 10 -9.03 2.04 12.03
CA GLY A 10 -9.39 1.56 13.36
C GLY A 10 -9.17 2.58 14.48
N PRO A 11 -9.51 2.20 15.72
CA PRO A 11 -9.51 3.12 16.87
C PRO A 11 -8.12 3.38 17.45
N GLU A 12 -7.15 2.52 17.12
CA GLU A 12 -5.78 2.66 17.59
C GLU A 12 -5.06 3.66 16.70
N TYR A 13 -4.74 4.83 17.24
CA TYR A 13 -4.00 5.85 16.51
C TYR A 13 -2.58 5.32 16.17
N LYS A 14 -2.46 4.69 15.01
CA LYS A 14 -1.24 4.11 14.44
C LYS A 14 -1.09 4.67 13.04
N PHE A 15 0.14 4.93 12.60
CA PHE A 15 0.38 5.49 11.28
C PHE A 15 1.72 5.03 10.71
N ALA A 16 1.88 5.23 9.41
CA ALA A 16 3.11 4.97 8.69
C ALA A 16 3.68 6.26 8.12
N THR A 17 5.00 6.30 7.95
CA THR A 17 5.69 7.39 7.24
C THR A 17 6.61 6.84 6.17
N ALA A 18 6.60 7.46 4.99
CA ALA A 18 7.52 7.20 3.90
C ALA A 18 8.79 8.06 4.03
N GLY A 19 9.95 7.48 3.70
CA GLY A 19 11.22 8.16 3.84
C GLY A 19 12.17 8.00 2.65
N ARG A 20 12.97 9.06 2.43
CA ARG A 20 14.10 9.02 1.47
C ARG A 20 15.20 8.03 1.88
N ASP A 21 15.22 7.64 3.14
CA ASP A 21 16.07 6.59 3.71
C ASP A 21 15.62 5.17 3.32
N LYS A 22 14.71 5.04 2.34
CA LYS A 22 14.19 3.79 1.80
C LYS A 22 13.41 2.97 2.82
N GLN A 23 12.81 3.64 3.79
CA GLN A 23 12.05 3.00 4.84
C GLN A 23 10.62 3.50 4.87
N VAL A 24 9.71 2.55 5.09
CA VAL A 24 8.42 2.84 5.70
C VAL A 24 8.57 2.60 7.19
N LYS A 25 8.29 3.59 8.01
CA LYS A 25 8.34 3.47 9.48
C LYS A 25 6.93 3.42 10.02
N LEU A 26 6.67 2.47 10.92
CA LEU A 26 5.39 2.31 11.58
C LEU A 26 5.49 2.86 13.00
N TRP A 27 4.46 3.61 13.38
CA TRP A 27 4.40 4.40 14.60
C TRP A 27 3.13 4.04 15.37
N ALA A 28 3.27 3.96 16.69
CA ALA A 28 2.15 3.80 17.61
C ALA A 28 2.31 4.79 18.77
N LYS A 29 1.21 5.08 19.46
CA LYS A 29 1.26 5.82 20.71
C LYS A 29 2.20 5.09 21.68
N GLY A 30 3.18 5.80 22.24
CA GLY A 30 4.10 5.23 23.21
C GLY A 30 3.40 4.87 24.52
N GLU A 31 4.01 3.98 25.30
CA GLU A 31 3.52 3.65 26.64
C GLU A 31 3.51 4.89 27.55
N GLU A 32 2.67 4.83 28.59
CA GLU A 32 2.54 5.86 29.62
C GLU A 32 3.91 6.09 30.30
N GLY A 33 4.58 7.21 29.98
CA GLY A 33 5.93 7.53 30.46
C GLY A 33 6.98 7.77 29.36
N SER A 34 6.68 7.43 28.10
CA SER A 34 7.34 8.06 26.94
C SER A 34 6.89 9.52 26.82
N VAL A 35 7.63 10.38 26.08
CA VAL A 35 7.35 11.83 25.89
C VAL A 35 5.84 12.08 25.96
N GLU A 36 5.34 12.76 27.00
CA GLU A 36 3.92 12.78 27.36
C GLU A 36 3.01 12.92 26.11
N GLY A 37 2.28 11.85 25.77
CA GLY A 37 1.34 11.82 24.65
C GLY A 37 1.94 11.63 23.25
N GLY A 38 3.22 11.29 23.14
CA GLY A 38 3.95 11.14 21.87
C GLY A 38 3.81 9.77 21.20
N TYR A 39 4.23 9.72 19.93
CA TYR A 39 4.33 8.49 19.16
C TYR A 39 5.75 7.96 19.18
N ALA A 40 5.89 6.65 19.35
CA ALA A 40 7.16 5.95 19.25
C ALA A 40 7.26 5.22 17.91
N HIS A 41 8.47 5.20 17.35
CA HIS A 41 8.81 4.32 16.25
C HIS A 41 8.81 2.88 16.75
N VAL A 42 8.02 2.01 16.12
CA VAL A 42 7.89 0.61 16.53
C VAL A 42 8.73 -0.29 15.62
N THR A 43 8.59 -0.13 14.30
CA THR A 43 9.32 -0.95 13.34
C THR A 43 9.49 -0.26 11.99
N SER A 44 10.38 -0.80 11.17
CA SER A 44 10.68 -0.30 9.83
C SER A 44 10.61 -1.40 8.79
N ILE A 45 10.00 -1.10 7.65
CA ILE A 45 10.01 -1.92 6.45
C ILE A 45 11.01 -1.31 5.46
N LYS A 46 11.99 -2.11 5.01
CA LYS A 46 13.00 -1.67 4.04
C LYS A 46 12.53 -1.88 2.61
N GLU A 47 12.76 -0.87 1.77
CA GLU A 47 12.58 -0.92 0.32
C GLU A 47 13.91 -0.71 -0.42
N ASP A 48 13.91 -1.01 -1.73
CA ASP A 48 15.11 -0.94 -2.56
C ASP A 48 15.48 0.50 -2.95
N GLY A 49 14.51 1.42 -2.87
CA GLY A 49 14.65 2.83 -3.22
C GLY A 49 13.85 3.74 -2.28
N PRO A 50 14.06 5.07 -2.36
CA PRO A 50 13.28 6.05 -1.60
C PRO A 50 11.77 5.81 -1.76
N VAL A 51 11.07 5.81 -0.64
CA VAL A 51 9.61 5.66 -0.62
C VAL A 51 9.01 7.04 -0.72
N THR A 52 8.20 7.26 -1.76
CA THR A 52 7.70 8.59 -2.13
C THR A 52 6.21 8.77 -1.85
N ALA A 53 5.44 7.69 -1.79
CA ALA A 53 4.02 7.72 -1.47
C ALA A 53 3.61 6.46 -0.70
N ILE A 54 2.71 6.60 0.25
CA ILE A 54 2.08 5.50 1.00
C ILE A 54 0.61 5.79 1.24
N ASP A 55 -0.21 4.75 1.35
CA ASP A 55 -1.60 4.92 1.78
C ASP A 55 -2.15 3.65 2.43
N PHE A 56 -2.91 3.80 3.50
CA PHE A 56 -3.64 2.70 4.14
C PHE A 56 -5.03 2.60 3.53
N ALA A 57 -5.52 1.37 3.34
CA ALA A 57 -6.93 1.20 3.04
C ALA A 57 -7.77 1.55 4.28
N ASP A 58 -8.86 2.28 4.09
CA ASP A 58 -9.74 2.73 5.19
C ASP A 58 -10.48 1.58 5.90
N THR A 59 -10.45 0.37 5.33
CA THR A 59 -11.12 -0.81 5.89
C THR A 59 -10.22 -1.57 6.86
N LEU A 60 -10.66 -1.69 8.11
CA LEU A 60 -10.06 -2.60 9.08
C LEU A 60 -10.49 -4.04 8.79
N LEU A 61 -9.51 -4.91 8.51
CA LEU A 61 -9.75 -6.33 8.23
C LEU A 61 -9.82 -7.15 9.51
N GLN A 62 -10.26 -8.41 9.36
CA GLN A 62 -10.23 -9.41 10.43
C GLN A 62 -8.83 -9.53 11.07
N ASP A 63 -8.81 -9.85 12.36
CA ASP A 63 -7.60 -9.96 13.19
C ASP A 63 -6.79 -8.66 13.30
N ASN A 64 -7.48 -7.51 13.23
CA ASN A 64 -6.86 -6.18 13.36
C ASN A 64 -5.75 -5.96 12.31
N ARG A 65 -6.07 -6.23 11.04
CA ARG A 65 -5.12 -6.11 9.92
C ARG A 65 -5.54 -5.00 8.96
N ALA A 66 -4.56 -4.45 8.24
CA ALA A 66 -4.82 -3.42 7.24
C ALA A 66 -3.88 -3.55 6.04
N TRP A 67 -4.38 -3.16 4.87
CA TRP A 67 -3.57 -3.03 3.66
C TRP A 67 -2.86 -1.68 3.64
N LEU A 68 -1.57 -1.70 3.34
CA LEU A 68 -0.72 -0.53 3.15
C LEU A 68 -0.09 -0.59 1.76
N ALA A 69 -0.43 0.38 0.91
CA ALA A 69 0.21 0.56 -0.39
C ALA A 69 1.48 1.41 -0.24
N VAL A 70 2.51 1.06 -1.00
CA VAL A 70 3.83 1.70 -0.97
C VAL A 70 4.33 1.92 -2.39
N GLY A 71 4.67 3.16 -2.70
CA GLY A 71 5.22 3.61 -3.98
C GLY A 71 6.61 4.20 -3.83
N THR A 72 7.49 3.91 -4.78
CA THR A 72 8.89 4.39 -4.75
C THR A 72 9.22 5.38 -5.85
N GLU A 73 10.39 6.01 -5.71
CA GLU A 73 10.98 6.93 -6.71
C GLU A 73 11.25 6.27 -8.08
N THR A 74 11.29 4.93 -8.15
CA THR A 74 11.49 4.18 -9.40
C THR A 74 10.19 3.68 -10.04
N GLY A 75 9.03 4.07 -9.51
CA GLY A 75 7.73 3.60 -9.97
C GLY A 75 7.36 2.20 -9.48
N LYS A 76 8.13 1.62 -8.54
CA LYS A 76 7.81 0.32 -7.94
C LYS A 76 6.61 0.48 -7.01
N LEU A 77 5.69 -0.48 -7.08
CA LEU A 77 4.55 -0.59 -6.19
C LEU A 77 4.64 -1.89 -5.38
N VAL A 78 4.41 -1.79 -4.08
CA VAL A 78 4.33 -2.91 -3.15
C VAL A 78 3.13 -2.71 -2.25
N ILE A 79 2.39 -3.78 -1.98
CA ILE A 79 1.25 -3.78 -1.07
C ILE A 79 1.58 -4.69 0.10
N TYR A 80 1.46 -4.19 1.32
CA TYR A 80 1.72 -4.91 2.55
C TYR A 80 0.43 -5.17 3.31
N LEU A 81 0.27 -6.38 3.83
CA LEU A 81 -0.70 -6.66 4.88
C LEU A 81 0.01 -6.48 6.21
N ILE A 82 -0.45 -5.54 7.03
CA ILE A 82 0.12 -5.23 8.33
C ILE A 82 -0.82 -5.75 9.42
N SER A 83 -0.29 -6.45 10.42
CA SER A 83 -1.01 -6.64 11.68
C SER A 83 -0.88 -5.37 12.49
N LEU A 84 -2.00 -4.73 12.79
CA LEU A 84 -1.98 -3.51 13.59
C LEU A 84 -1.71 -3.82 15.05
N THR A 85 -1.95 -5.04 15.54
CA THR A 85 -1.70 -5.43 16.94
C THR A 85 -0.24 -5.24 17.34
N ASP A 86 0.70 -5.74 16.53
CA ASP A 86 2.14 -5.71 16.80
C ASP A 86 2.95 -4.93 15.75
N LEU A 87 2.26 -4.31 14.77
CA LEU A 87 2.85 -3.62 13.61
C LEU A 87 3.76 -4.52 12.76
N ALA A 88 3.54 -5.84 12.76
CA ALA A 88 4.30 -6.78 11.93
C ALA A 88 3.77 -6.87 10.50
N VAL A 89 4.68 -7.13 9.55
CA VAL A 89 4.31 -7.46 8.17
C VAL A 89 3.84 -8.92 8.10
N VAL A 90 2.58 -9.11 7.76
CA VAL A 90 1.96 -10.43 7.58
C VAL A 90 2.17 -10.95 6.16
N LYS A 91 2.02 -10.07 5.16
CA LYS A 91 2.14 -10.43 3.74
C LYS A 91 2.75 -9.27 2.96
N LYS A 92 3.55 -9.61 1.93
CA LYS A 92 4.10 -8.67 0.95
C LYS A 92 3.64 -9.10 -0.44
N VAL A 93 3.11 -8.16 -1.20
CA VAL A 93 2.64 -8.34 -2.58
C VAL A 93 3.38 -7.35 -3.44
N VAL A 94 4.28 -7.85 -4.28
CA VAL A 94 5.02 -7.01 -5.23
C VAL A 94 4.19 -6.93 -6.51
N VAL A 95 3.86 -5.71 -6.95
CA VAL A 95 3.14 -5.52 -8.22
C VAL A 95 4.12 -5.71 -9.36
N ASP A 96 3.87 -6.72 -10.22
CA ASP A 96 4.71 -6.98 -11.39
C ASP A 96 4.38 -6.00 -12.53
N LYS A 97 5.39 -5.68 -13.34
CA LYS A 97 5.28 -4.86 -14.55
C LYS A 97 4.50 -5.55 -15.67
N ARG A 98 4.23 -6.86 -15.59
CA ARG A 98 3.55 -7.59 -16.67
C ARG A 98 2.17 -8.04 -16.23
N TYR A 99 1.14 -7.34 -16.69
CA TYR A 99 -0.22 -7.87 -16.63
C TYR A 99 -0.36 -8.98 -17.66
N SER A 100 -0.39 -10.23 -17.20
CA SER A 100 -0.81 -11.36 -18.02
C SER A 100 -2.31 -11.52 -17.83
N ALA A 101 -3.12 -10.93 -18.71
CA ALA A 101 -4.57 -11.09 -18.64
C ALA A 101 -4.94 -12.57 -18.74
N PRO A 102 -5.83 -13.11 -17.89
CA PRO A 102 -6.38 -14.43 -18.11
C PRO A 102 -7.42 -14.34 -19.24
N SER A 103 -7.34 -15.27 -20.20
CA SER A 103 -8.37 -15.59 -21.21
C SER A 103 -8.28 -14.93 -22.59
N SER A 104 -8.53 -15.79 -23.58
CA SER A 104 -8.30 -15.75 -25.04
C SER A 104 -9.04 -14.69 -25.85
N ASN A 105 -9.70 -13.72 -25.21
CA ASN A 105 -10.66 -12.84 -25.90
C ASN A 105 -10.32 -11.35 -25.80
N MET A 106 -9.12 -10.98 -25.30
CA MET A 106 -8.69 -9.59 -25.19
C MET A 106 -7.89 -9.14 -26.41
N ARG A 107 -8.13 -7.91 -26.88
CA ARG A 107 -7.41 -7.32 -28.02
C ARG A 107 -5.89 -7.32 -27.76
N PRO A 108 -5.05 -7.77 -28.71
CA PRO A 108 -3.59 -7.82 -28.55
C PRO A 108 -2.93 -6.48 -28.19
N GLU A 109 -3.61 -5.36 -28.48
CA GLU A 109 -3.12 -3.99 -28.25
C GLU A 109 -3.03 -3.61 -26.76
N LEU A 110 -3.69 -4.34 -25.86
CA LEU A 110 -3.62 -4.14 -24.40
C LEU A 110 -2.64 -5.10 -23.70
N ILE A 111 -1.98 -5.98 -24.47
CA ILE A 111 -0.93 -6.88 -23.98
C ILE A 111 0.36 -6.07 -23.92
N GLY A 112 0.63 -5.45 -22.77
CA GLY A 112 1.90 -4.74 -22.55
C GLY A 112 1.85 -3.49 -21.67
N SER A 113 0.69 -3.09 -21.16
CA SER A 113 0.64 -1.98 -20.20
C SER A 113 1.24 -2.42 -18.87
N SER A 114 2.31 -1.74 -18.46
CA SER A 114 2.94 -1.96 -17.16
C SER A 114 2.02 -1.47 -16.05
N LEU A 115 1.71 -2.35 -15.10
CA LEU A 115 0.95 -2.00 -13.89
C LEU A 115 1.72 -1.00 -13.02
N CYS A 116 3.05 -1.07 -13.08
CA CYS A 116 3.94 -0.12 -12.40
C CYS A 116 4.27 1.07 -13.32
N PRO A 117 4.24 2.30 -12.79
CA PRO A 117 4.76 3.48 -13.48
C PRO A 117 6.24 3.37 -13.87
N ALA A 118 6.65 4.19 -14.84
CA ALA A 118 8.05 4.26 -15.29
C ALA A 118 8.92 5.21 -14.46
N LYS A 119 8.30 6.08 -13.64
CA LYS A 119 8.95 7.09 -12.79
C LYS A 119 8.31 7.09 -11.40
N ALA A 120 8.77 7.98 -10.52
CA ALA A 120 8.31 8.09 -9.15
C ALA A 120 6.79 8.06 -9.03
N VAL A 121 6.31 7.28 -8.04
CA VAL A 121 4.92 7.35 -7.61
C VAL A 121 4.77 8.61 -6.76
N THR A 122 3.88 9.50 -7.17
CA THR A 122 3.71 10.80 -6.49
C THR A 122 2.55 10.78 -5.49
N GLN A 123 1.58 9.89 -5.69
CA GLN A 123 0.45 9.74 -4.78
C GLN A 123 -0.19 8.37 -4.93
N LEU A 124 -0.69 7.84 -3.81
CA LEU A 124 -1.51 6.65 -3.72
C LEU A 124 -2.82 7.01 -3.04
N SER A 125 -3.91 6.36 -3.45
CA SER A 125 -5.21 6.51 -2.79
C SER A 125 -6.03 5.25 -2.95
N TRP A 126 -6.34 4.58 -1.86
CA TRP A 126 -7.31 3.50 -1.85
C TRP A 126 -8.71 4.06 -2.08
N LYS A 127 -9.49 3.36 -2.90
CA LYS A 127 -10.91 3.62 -3.05
C LYS A 127 -11.62 3.26 -1.74
N PRO A 128 -12.44 4.16 -1.17
CA PRO A 128 -13.26 3.82 -0.02
C PRO A 128 -14.19 2.66 -0.33
N VAL A 129 -14.27 1.69 0.58
CA VAL A 129 -15.20 0.56 0.48
C VAL A 129 -16.37 0.80 1.43
N SER A 130 -17.59 0.43 1.03
CA SER A 130 -18.77 0.60 1.90
C SER A 130 -18.65 -0.23 3.18
N GLU A 131 -19.25 0.25 4.27
CA GLU A 131 -19.22 -0.33 5.63
C GLU A 131 -19.90 -1.70 5.78
N THR A 132 -20.06 -2.47 4.71
CA THR A 132 -20.60 -3.82 4.77
C THR A 132 -19.57 -4.78 5.34
N THR A 133 -19.97 -5.59 6.32
CA THR A 133 -19.12 -6.38 7.22
C THR A 133 -18.23 -7.45 6.56
N ASP A 134 -18.42 -7.73 5.26
CA ASP A 134 -17.70 -8.75 4.50
C ASP A 134 -17.08 -8.17 3.21
N VAL A 135 -16.19 -7.19 3.36
CA VAL A 135 -15.43 -6.65 2.22
C VAL A 135 -14.49 -7.73 1.69
N LYS A 136 -14.67 -8.10 0.42
CA LYS A 136 -13.79 -9.06 -0.24
C LYS A 136 -12.55 -8.37 -0.81
N GLU A 137 -11.45 -9.13 -0.97
CA GLU A 137 -10.20 -8.59 -1.51
C GLU A 137 -10.36 -7.99 -2.92
N GLU A 138 -11.34 -8.43 -3.71
CA GLU A 138 -11.64 -7.92 -5.05
C GLU A 138 -12.21 -6.49 -5.06
N GLU A 139 -12.75 -6.02 -3.94
CA GLU A 139 -13.37 -4.70 -3.83
C GLU A 139 -12.36 -3.58 -3.57
N PHE A 140 -11.13 -3.94 -3.18
CA PHE A 140 -10.05 -2.98 -2.99
C PHE A 140 -9.48 -2.55 -4.33
N GLU A 141 -9.65 -1.25 -4.62
CA GLU A 141 -9.05 -0.59 -5.77
C GLU A 141 -8.09 0.50 -5.31
N LEU A 142 -6.95 0.63 -5.99
CA LEU A 142 -5.89 1.58 -5.65
C LEU A 142 -5.64 2.50 -6.85
N ALA A 143 -5.83 3.80 -6.66
CA ALA A 143 -5.40 4.82 -7.60
C ALA A 143 -3.91 5.14 -7.40
N VAL A 144 -3.17 5.25 -8.49
CA VAL A 144 -1.73 5.51 -8.52
C VAL A 144 -1.44 6.66 -9.47
N ALA A 145 -0.87 7.75 -8.95
CA ALA A 145 -0.37 8.87 -9.75
C ALA A 145 1.17 8.83 -9.84
N SER A 146 1.73 9.26 -10.98
CA SER A 146 3.18 9.22 -11.20
C SER A 146 3.71 10.39 -12.03
N GLU A 147 5.00 10.67 -11.86
CA GLU A 147 5.76 11.61 -12.69
C GLU A 147 5.94 11.18 -14.16
N ASP A 148 5.54 9.97 -14.52
CA ASP A 148 5.47 9.54 -15.93
C ASP A 148 4.24 10.13 -16.68
N CYS A 149 3.57 11.10 -16.06
CA CYS A 149 2.38 11.78 -16.57
C CYS A 149 1.18 10.85 -16.78
N SER A 150 1.08 9.78 -15.99
CA SER A 150 -0.04 8.85 -16.04
C SER A 150 -0.68 8.59 -14.68
N MET A 151 -1.92 8.11 -14.72
CA MET A 151 -2.66 7.60 -13.58
C MET A 151 -3.09 6.17 -13.89
N ARG A 152 -3.04 5.28 -12.89
CA ARG A 152 -3.49 3.89 -12.99
C ARG A 152 -4.48 3.60 -11.88
N VAL A 153 -5.42 2.69 -12.13
CA VAL A 153 -6.30 2.11 -11.10
C VAL A 153 -6.08 0.60 -11.10
N LEU A 154 -5.71 0.05 -9.94
CA LEU A 154 -5.36 -1.35 -9.77
C LEU A 154 -6.40 -2.03 -8.87
N SER A 155 -6.88 -3.21 -9.25
CA SER A 155 -7.75 -4.04 -8.38
C SER A 155 -6.89 -5.06 -7.64
N LEU A 156 -6.96 -5.07 -6.31
CA LEU A 156 -6.13 -5.93 -5.46
C LEU A 156 -6.46 -7.42 -5.66
N GLY A 157 -7.74 -7.79 -5.74
CA GLY A 157 -8.12 -9.19 -5.98
C GLY A 157 -7.48 -9.80 -7.24
N ARG A 158 -7.29 -9.00 -8.29
CA ARG A 158 -6.56 -9.45 -9.50
C ARG A 158 -5.05 -9.62 -9.29
N LEU A 159 -4.46 -8.88 -8.36
CA LEU A 159 -3.05 -9.02 -8.00
C LEU A 159 -2.79 -10.23 -7.10
N LEU A 160 -3.82 -10.66 -6.35
CA LEU A 160 -3.73 -11.77 -5.40
C LEU A 160 -4.15 -13.11 -6.00
N SER A 161 -4.96 -13.10 -7.05
CA SER A 161 -5.38 -14.32 -7.73
C SER A 161 -4.17 -15.05 -8.33
N PRO A 162 -4.01 -16.37 -8.13
CA PRO A 162 -2.99 -17.13 -8.86
C PRO A 162 -3.21 -16.95 -10.36
N SER A 163 -2.12 -16.72 -11.11
CA SER A 163 -2.19 -16.82 -12.57
C SER A 163 -2.65 -18.25 -12.93
N PRO A 164 -3.58 -18.41 -13.89
CA PRO A 164 -4.03 -19.72 -14.31
C PRO A 164 -2.90 -20.54 -14.93
#